data_AF-A0A4R4PC64-F1
#
_entry.id   AF-A0A4R4PC64-F1
#
_cell.length_a   1.000
_cell.length_b   1.000
_cell.length_c   1.000
_cell.angle_alpha   90.00
_cell.angle_beta   90.00
_cell.angle_gamma   90.00
#
_symmetry.space_group_name_H-M   'P 1'
#
loop_
_entity.id
_entity.type
_entity.pdbx_description
1 polymer ?
#
loop_
_entity_poly.entity_id
_entity_poly.type
_entity_poly.pdbx_seq_one_letter_code
_entity_poly.pdbx_strand_id
1 'polypeptide(L)'
;MSTPPPPGMRCISALGLTLPGVAHHFAEDDDGHRSLAMAHPDGSWARAEALGLGKPVVLQGGPRALFDTLEALRTYQLETGELPVRGARVLIEPDGTTRFAHGDWRATLAPEGGA
;
A
#
# COMPACT_ATOMS: atom_id res chain seq x y z
N MET A 1 19.03 15.63 -0.33
CA MET A 1 18.00 15.55 0.74
C MET A 1 16.72 15.13 0.06
N SER A 2 16.32 13.86 0.17
CA SER A 2 15.17 13.32 -0.59
C SER A 2 13.88 13.83 0.06
N THR A 3 13.07 14.58 -0.70
CA THR A 3 11.77 15.09 -0.25
C THR A 3 10.90 13.90 0.16
N PRO A 4 10.33 13.89 1.38
CA PRO A 4 9.47 12.79 1.79
C PRO A 4 8.25 12.73 0.85
N PRO A 5 7.79 11.52 0.47
CA PRO A 5 6.63 11.41 -0.39
C PRO A 5 5.42 12.08 0.29
N PRO A 6 4.56 12.74 -0.51
CA PRO A 6 3.40 13.45 -0.01
C PRO A 6 2.48 12.51 0.80
N PRO A 7 1.72 13.04 1.78
CA PRO A 7 1.02 12.24 2.79
C PRO A 7 0.04 11.20 2.22
N GLY A 8 -0.39 11.30 0.96
CA GLY A 8 -1.23 10.29 0.30
C GLY A 8 -0.51 9.01 -0.16
N MET A 9 0.82 8.97 -0.21
CA MET A 9 1.61 7.86 -0.77
C MET A 9 2.30 6.97 0.27
N ARG A 10 1.87 7.06 1.54
CA ARG A 10 2.45 6.24 2.61
C ARG A 10 1.82 4.87 2.78
N CYS A 11 0.71 4.58 2.09
CA CYS A 11 -0.04 3.33 2.26
C CYS A 11 0.70 2.07 1.76
N ILE A 12 1.76 2.23 0.94
CA ILE A 12 2.44 1.12 0.27
C ILE A 12 2.98 0.09 1.26
N SER A 13 3.53 0.52 2.40
CA SER A 13 4.12 -0.40 3.39
C SER A 13 3.08 -1.32 4.03
N ALA A 14 1.90 -0.80 4.38
CA ALA A 14 0.81 -1.62 4.92
C ALA A 14 0.08 -2.42 3.82
N LEU A 15 0.03 -1.89 2.59
CA LEU A 15 -0.57 -2.57 1.44
C LEU A 15 0.18 -3.85 1.10
N GLY A 16 1.52 -3.83 1.03
CA GLY A 16 2.31 -5.03 0.75
C GLY A 16 2.18 -6.12 1.82
N LEU A 17 1.85 -5.76 3.07
CA LEU A 17 1.57 -6.74 4.14
C LEU A 17 0.15 -7.31 4.05
N THR A 18 -0.82 -6.47 3.69
CA THR A 18 -2.25 -6.86 3.62
C THR A 18 -2.55 -7.62 2.33
N LEU A 19 -1.86 -7.27 1.25
CA LEU A 19 -1.98 -7.87 -0.07
C LEU A 19 -0.56 -8.16 -0.61
N PRO A 20 0.06 -9.29 -0.19
CA PRO A 20 1.40 -9.66 -0.63
C PRO A 20 1.52 -9.80 -2.15
N GLY A 21 2.65 -9.39 -2.71
CA GLY A 21 2.91 -9.48 -4.15
C GLY A 21 2.49 -8.26 -4.97
N VAL A 22 1.94 -7.21 -4.35
CA VAL A 22 1.68 -5.94 -5.03
C VAL A 22 3.00 -5.32 -5.51
N ALA A 23 3.15 -5.22 -6.83
CA ALA A 23 4.16 -4.39 -7.46
C ALA A 23 3.67 -2.93 -7.50
N HIS A 24 4.57 -1.98 -7.31
CA HIS A 24 4.25 -0.56 -7.38
C HIS A 24 5.39 0.23 -8.00
N HIS A 25 5.04 1.32 -8.67
CA HIS A 25 6.00 2.26 -9.25
C HIS A 25 5.49 3.69 -9.04
N PHE A 26 6.36 4.54 -8.51
CA PHE A 26 6.11 5.96 -8.36
C PHE A 26 7.07 6.75 -9.26
N ALA A 27 6.53 7.74 -9.96
CA ALA A 27 7.30 8.69 -10.74
C ALA A 27 6.78 10.11 -10.51
N GLU A 28 7.69 11.07 -10.47
CA GLU A 28 7.43 12.52 -10.45
C GLU A 28 8.37 13.17 -11.46
N ASP A 29 7.83 14.05 -12.31
CA ASP A 29 8.62 14.84 -13.25
C ASP A 29 8.86 16.28 -12.75
N ASP A 30 9.71 17.02 -13.48
CA ASP A 30 10.10 18.39 -13.13
C ASP A 30 8.92 19.38 -13.20
N ASP A 31 7.86 19.04 -13.93
CA ASP A 31 6.63 19.83 -14.03
C ASP A 31 5.66 19.54 -12.86
N GLY A 32 6.04 18.64 -11.95
CA GLY A 32 5.25 18.26 -10.78
C GLY A 32 4.10 17.32 -11.10
N HIS A 33 4.13 16.65 -12.25
CA HIS A 33 3.23 15.56 -12.56
C HIS A 33 3.68 14.29 -11.85
N ARG A 34 2.79 13.75 -11.02
CA ARG A 34 3.03 12.59 -10.18
C ARG A 34 2.18 11.45 -10.67
N SER A 35 2.78 10.27 -10.80
CA SER A 35 2.08 9.03 -11.12
C SER A 35 2.43 7.92 -10.14
N LEU A 36 1.42 7.14 -9.75
CA LEU A 36 1.57 5.90 -9.00
C LEU A 36 0.86 4.80 -9.76
N ALA A 37 1.58 3.76 -10.15
CA ALA A 37 1.02 2.55 -10.73
C ALA A 37 1.18 1.39 -9.75
N MET A 38 0.16 0.55 -9.60
CA MET A 38 0.14 -0.64 -8.76
C MET A 38 -0.51 -1.80 -9.50
N ALA A 39 0.02 -3.01 -9.33
CA ALA A 39 -0.51 -4.23 -9.91
C ALA A 39 -0.32 -5.41 -8.93
N HIS A 40 -1.28 -6.33 -8.91
CA HIS A 40 -1.24 -7.53 -8.08
C HIS A 40 -1.37 -8.80 -8.94
N PRO A 41 -0.81 -9.96 -8.52
CA PRO A 41 -0.87 -11.21 -9.29
C PRO A 41 -2.28 -11.74 -9.58
N ASP A 42 -3.30 -11.31 -8.83
CA ASP A 42 -4.71 -11.63 -9.15
C ASP A 42 -5.25 -10.89 -10.40
N GLY A 43 -4.45 -10.00 -10.99
CA GLY A 43 -4.81 -9.20 -12.16
C GLY A 43 -5.43 -7.84 -11.84
N SER A 44 -5.59 -7.49 -10.56
CA SER A 44 -6.06 -6.16 -10.15
C SER A 44 -4.97 -5.11 -10.33
N TRP A 45 -5.36 -3.91 -10.78
CA TRP A 45 -4.44 -2.80 -10.97
C TRP A 45 -5.10 -1.44 -10.68
N ALA A 46 -4.27 -0.48 -10.28
CA ALA A 46 -4.67 0.91 -10.14
C ALA A 46 -3.53 1.85 -10.58
N ARG A 47 -3.89 2.96 -11.23
CA ARG A 47 -2.98 4.05 -11.60
C ARG A 47 -3.58 5.36 -11.16
N ALA A 48 -2.81 6.15 -10.42
CA ALA A 48 -3.19 7.50 -10.00
C ALA A 48 -2.26 8.52 -10.66
N GLU A 49 -2.82 9.61 -11.15
CA GLU A 49 -2.10 10.73 -11.75
C GLU A 49 -2.53 12.06 -11.12
N ALA A 50 -1.59 12.94 -10.79
CA ALA A 50 -1.88 14.25 -10.21
C ALA A 50 -0.85 15.29 -10.65
N LEU A 51 -1.30 16.52 -10.89
CA LEU A 51 -0.44 17.68 -11.06
C LEU A 51 -0.35 18.47 -9.76
N GLY A 52 0.87 18.72 -9.26
CA GLY A 52 1.10 19.49 -8.03
C GLY A 52 0.33 18.90 -6.84
N LEU A 53 -0.39 19.73 -6.07
CA LEU A 53 -1.24 19.29 -4.95
C LEU A 53 -2.70 18.98 -5.37
N GLY A 54 -2.98 18.91 -6.68
CA GLY A 54 -4.30 18.62 -7.20
C GLY A 54 -4.83 17.24 -6.79
N LYS A 55 -6.16 17.09 -6.81
CA LYS A 55 -6.82 15.79 -6.59
C LYS A 55 -6.37 14.82 -7.68
N PRO A 56 -5.87 13.62 -7.33
CA PRO A 56 -5.48 12.64 -8.34
C PRO A 56 -6.69 12.11 -9.12
N VAL A 57 -6.47 11.87 -10.42
CA VAL A 57 -7.33 11.04 -11.25
C VAL A 57 -6.90 9.59 -11.08
N VAL A 58 -7.84 8.69 -10.83
CA VAL A 58 -7.56 7.27 -10.61
C VAL A 58 -8.22 6.44 -11.70
N LEU A 59 -7.40 5.62 -12.36
CA LEU A 59 -7.80 4.56 -13.27
C LEU A 59 -7.58 3.22 -12.57
N GLN A 60 -8.50 2.27 -12.73
CA GLN A 60 -8.40 0.94 -12.15
C GLN A 60 -9.02 -0.12 -13.06
N GLY A 61 -8.66 -1.37 -12.85
CA GLY A 61 -9.27 -2.50 -13.54
C GLY A 61 -8.89 -3.85 -12.95
N GLY A 62 -9.46 -4.91 -13.53
CA GLY A 62 -9.36 -6.26 -13.00
C GLY A 62 -10.25 -6.49 -11.77
N PRO A 63 -9.96 -7.50 -10.94
CA PRO A 63 -10.57 -7.65 -9.63
C PRO A 63 -10.39 -6.40 -8.76
N ARG A 64 -11.29 -6.15 -7.81
CA ARG A 64 -11.26 -4.93 -6.99
C ARG A 64 -10.41 -5.02 -5.73
N ALA A 65 -9.83 -6.18 -5.42
CA ALA A 65 -9.13 -6.44 -4.17
C ALA A 65 -8.03 -5.43 -3.87
N LEU A 66 -7.22 -5.02 -4.86
CA LEU A 66 -6.17 -4.02 -4.67
C LEU A 66 -6.72 -2.65 -4.31
N PHE A 67 -7.67 -2.13 -5.09
CA PHE A 67 -8.18 -0.78 -4.87
C PHE A 67 -9.00 -0.68 -3.58
N ASP A 68 -9.84 -1.67 -3.30
CA ASP A 68 -10.65 -1.71 -2.08
C ASP A 68 -9.74 -1.84 -0.83
N THR A 69 -8.66 -2.64 -0.88
CA THR A 69 -7.67 -2.73 0.21
C THR A 69 -6.92 -1.41 0.42
N LEU A 70 -6.51 -0.75 -0.67
CA LEU A 70 -5.86 0.56 -0.61
C LEU A 70 -6.76 1.61 0.02
N GLU A 71 -8.02 1.69 -0.41
CA GLU A 71 -9.02 2.61 0.14
C GLU A 71 -9.26 2.33 1.64
N ALA A 72 -9.33 1.07 2.07
CA ALA A 72 -9.48 0.72 3.48
C ALA A 72 -8.27 1.21 4.32
N LEU A 73 -7.05 1.01 3.85
CA LEU A 73 -5.83 1.49 4.52
C LEU A 73 -5.77 3.03 4.55
N ARG A 74 -6.18 3.68 3.47
CA ARG A 74 -6.26 5.14 3.39
C ARG A 74 -7.28 5.70 4.36
N THR A 75 -8.47 5.10 4.44
CA THR A 75 -9.51 5.47 5.41
C THR A 75 -8.98 5.34 6.84
N TYR A 76 -8.36 4.21 7.19
CA TYR A 76 -7.75 4.02 8.50
C TYR A 76 -6.72 5.11 8.83
N GLN A 77 -5.85 5.44 7.88
CA GLN A 77 -4.85 6.49 8.07
C GLN A 77 -5.48 7.88 8.25
N LEU A 78 -6.53 8.20 7.50
CA LEU A 78 -7.24 9.47 7.64
C LEU A 78 -7.95 9.59 8.99
N GLU A 79 -8.50 8.49 9.50
CA GLU A 79 -9.20 8.45 10.78
C GLU A 79 -8.25 8.48 11.99
N THR A 80 -7.14 7.76 11.91
CA THR A 80 -6.23 7.55 13.06
C THR A 80 -4.95 8.38 13.01
N GLY A 81 -4.62 8.95 11.85
CA GLY A 81 -3.36 9.66 11.60
C GLY A 81 -2.15 8.72 11.39
N GLU A 82 -2.32 7.41 11.52
CA GLU A 82 -1.23 6.43 11.39
C GLU A 82 -1.64 5.23 10.51
N LEU A 83 -0.66 4.47 10.03
CA LEU A 83 -0.93 3.20 9.35
C LEU A 83 -1.10 2.08 10.39
N PRO A 84 -1.92 1.06 10.14
CA PRO A 84 -2.15 -0.01 11.12
C PRO A 84 -0.90 -0.85 11.40
N VAL A 85 0.10 -0.81 10.51
CA VAL A 85 1.41 -1.45 10.76
C VAL A 85 2.20 -0.77 11.88
N ARG A 86 1.98 0.53 12.11
CA ARG A 86 2.66 1.27 13.17
C ARG A 86 2.06 0.87 14.52
N GLY A 87 2.91 0.40 15.43
CA GLY A 87 2.46 -0.13 16.73
C GLY A 87 1.91 -1.56 16.68
N ALA A 88 1.95 -2.23 15.52
CA ALA A 88 1.52 -3.61 15.41
C ALA A 88 2.39 -4.55 16.26
N ARG A 89 1.74 -5.50 16.93
CA ARG A 89 2.41 -6.65 17.53
C ARG A 89 2.83 -7.61 16.43
N VAL A 90 4.06 -8.09 16.52
CA VAL A 90 4.65 -9.00 15.52
C VAL A 90 5.00 -10.32 16.19
N LEU A 91 4.56 -11.43 15.59
CA LEU A 91 4.99 -12.78 15.93
C LEU A 91 5.72 -13.37 14.72
N ILE A 92 6.98 -13.75 14.90
CA ILE A 92 7.78 -14.45 13.90
C ILE A 92 7.87 -15.91 14.35
N GLU A 93 7.37 -16.83 13.54
CA GLU A 93 7.42 -18.26 13.80
C GLU A 93 8.74 -18.88 13.34
N PRO A 94 9.12 -20.06 13.88
CA PRO A 94 10.37 -20.74 13.48
C PRO A 94 10.47 -21.08 12.00
N ASP A 95 9.34 -21.22 11.31
CA ASP A 95 9.27 -21.46 9.85
C ASP A 95 9.44 -20.17 9.01
N GLY A 96 9.57 -19.02 9.66
CA GLY A 96 9.69 -17.70 9.03
C GLY A 96 8.35 -17.02 8.74
N THR A 97 7.21 -17.67 9.03
CA THR A 97 5.90 -17.02 8.93
C THR A 97 5.82 -15.85 9.92
N THR A 98 5.47 -14.67 9.42
CA THR A 98 5.38 -13.46 10.23
C THR A 98 3.95 -12.96 10.30
N ARG A 99 3.39 -12.87 11.50
CA ARG A 99 2.03 -12.40 11.76
C ARG A 99 2.03 -11.03 12.42
N PHE A 100 1.20 -10.12 11.92
CA PHE A 100 1.02 -8.77 12.43
C PHE A 100 -0.40 -8.60 12.98
N ALA A 101 -0.51 -7.88 14.11
CA ALA A 101 -1.80 -7.55 14.71
C ALA A 101 -1.80 -6.13 15.31
N HIS A 102 -2.80 -5.32 14.93
CA HIS A 102 -3.07 -4.01 15.53
C HIS A 102 -4.57 -3.71 15.50
N GLY A 103 -5.20 -3.56 16.67
CA GLY A 103 -6.67 -3.47 16.75
C GLY A 103 -7.33 -4.66 16.07
N ASP A 104 -8.17 -4.40 15.06
CA ASP A 104 -8.80 -5.42 14.21
C ASP A 104 -7.99 -5.75 12.94
N TRP A 105 -6.96 -4.97 12.62
CA TRP A 105 -6.10 -5.25 11.47
C TRP A 105 -5.20 -6.46 11.73
N ARG A 106 -5.14 -7.35 10.75
CA ARG A 106 -4.31 -8.55 10.74
C ARG A 106 -3.63 -8.67 9.37
N ALA A 107 -2.37 -9.06 9.37
CA ALA A 107 -1.64 -9.38 8.15
C ALA A 107 -0.71 -10.57 8.40
N THR A 108 -0.49 -11.37 7.36
CA THR A 108 0.44 -12.50 7.40
C THR A 108 1.39 -12.40 6.22
N LEU A 109 2.67 -12.45 6.51
CA LEU A 109 3.73 -12.56 5.52
C LEU A 109 4.27 -13.98 5.53
N ALA A 110 4.26 -14.63 4.38
CA ALA A 110 4.88 -15.93 4.18
C ALA A 110 6.42 -15.81 4.24
N PRO A 111 7.15 -16.87 4.62
CA PRO A 111 8.60 -16.87 4.54
C PRO A 111 9.09 -16.62 3.11
N GLU A 112 10.22 -15.92 2.95
CA GLU A 112 10.84 -15.71 1.64
C GLU A 112 11.25 -17.08 1.04
N GLY A 113 10.61 -17.47 -0.07
CA GLY A 113 10.89 -18.74 -0.78
C GLY A 113 9.72 -19.72 -0.90
N GLY A 114 8.52 -19.41 -0.39
CA GLY A 114 7.32 -20.22 -0.60
C GLY A 114 6.60 -19.87 -1.90
N ALA A 115 6.83 -20.67 -2.95
CA ALA A 115 5.96 -20.78 -4.13
C ALA A 115 4.88 -21.85 -3.89
#